data_AF-A0A0A7UUK6-F1
#
_entry.id   AF-A0A0A7UUK6-F1
#
_cell.length_a   1.000
_cell.length_b   1.000
_cell.length_c   1.000
_cell.angle_alpha   90.00
_cell.angle_beta   90.00
_cell.angle_gamma   90.00
#
_symmetry.space_group_name_H-M   'P 1'
#
loop_
_entity.id
_entity.type
_entity.pdbx_description
1 polymer ?
#
loop_
_entity_poly.entity_id
_entity_poly.type
_entity_poly.pdbx_seq_one_letter_code
_entity_poly.pdbx_strand_id
1 'polypeptide(L)'
;MNSKTSEDRIKIYLSKLRKHRNKVLSKKSIKNIIERSDISDNDIENMELHFKRTYARVKRSFKMGKIDFAFRELESIYLYSLHDKSIFSLFFFLFKDITDKVNTKESKKKMVHVSLQAKEFGIRNDLDLIDYYESKKFKNRILILTLSSILIFFISFITYRSFHTFVGGNGKMVLEDKITSLSTFQGLPPITMATDLVVEAVNLISSSKDLYYTEIEDAKVLVFEDAHLYQLKAGIVSKVHPVKKISYRVTVYDDLGKSIFNQVFDKESDFPAKWGKNVYIPIDVISNIPRTINANPKKIVLDIIELDFFENVDDKNGVSLDSDSFILEFKYIGNHFKKSFGICEANTVIEVFNSSKDIIKNLEIEISYVDKEDRIIRSLRRKLISSANSFLKSKSKQSFTISTIFPNEIYPTIEKDFLAIKINNVMIK
;
A
#
# COMPACT_ATOMS: atom_id res chain seq x y z
N MET A 1 28.99 -15.02 48.63
CA MET A 1 28.18 -14.42 47.53
C MET A 1 26.82 -14.05 48.11
N ASN A 2 26.48 -12.77 48.21
CA ASN A 2 25.21 -12.33 48.81
C ASN A 2 24.02 -12.85 47.99
N SER A 3 23.24 -13.75 48.56
CA SER A 3 21.98 -14.21 47.96
C SER A 3 21.00 -13.03 47.94
N LYS A 4 20.75 -12.46 46.76
CA LYS A 4 19.71 -11.44 46.60
C LYS A 4 18.37 -12.03 47.01
N THR A 5 17.64 -11.33 47.87
CA THR A 5 16.28 -11.74 48.25
C THR A 5 15.34 -11.66 47.04
N SER A 6 14.20 -12.35 47.08
CA SER A 6 13.15 -12.26 46.06
C SER A 6 12.75 -10.80 45.80
N GLU A 7 12.63 -10.02 46.87
CA GLU A 7 12.30 -8.59 46.80
C GLU A 7 13.37 -7.77 46.06
N ASP A 8 14.66 -8.06 46.29
CA ASP A 8 15.75 -7.39 45.60
C ASP A 8 15.76 -7.70 44.10
N ARG A 9 15.48 -8.96 43.73
CA ARG A 9 15.40 -9.38 42.32
C ARG A 9 14.23 -8.71 41.61
N ILE A 10 13.06 -8.63 42.25
CA ILE A 10 11.89 -7.91 41.74
C ILE A 10 12.17 -6.41 41.60
N LYS A 11 12.81 -5.77 42.61
CA LYS A 11 13.20 -4.34 42.53
C LYS A 11 14.14 -4.08 41.36
N ILE A 12 15.13 -4.95 41.14
CA ILE A 12 16.05 -4.82 40.01
C ILE A 12 15.29 -4.94 38.68
N TYR A 13 14.39 -5.92 38.55
CA TYR A 13 13.56 -6.08 37.36
C TYR A 13 12.71 -4.84 37.06
N LEU A 14 11.96 -4.37 38.05
CA LEU A 14 11.12 -3.18 37.91
C LEU A 14 11.96 -1.94 37.59
N SER A 15 13.18 -1.84 38.14
CA SER A 15 14.11 -0.76 37.79
C SER A 15 14.53 -0.82 36.32
N LYS A 16 14.74 -2.01 35.75
CA LYS A 16 15.03 -2.20 34.32
C LYS A 16 13.82 -1.84 33.46
N LEU A 17 12.62 -2.30 33.82
CA LEU A 17 11.38 -1.91 33.15
C LEU A 17 11.14 -0.40 33.21
N ARG A 18 11.44 0.23 34.36
CA ARG A 18 11.30 1.68 34.56
C ARG A 18 12.15 2.50 33.60
N LYS A 19 13.32 2.00 33.17
CA LYS A 19 14.14 2.65 32.12
C LYS A 19 13.39 2.77 30.79
N HIS A 20 12.39 1.91 30.57
CA HIS A 20 11.57 1.88 29.37
C HIS A 20 10.16 2.45 29.58
N ARG A 21 9.86 3.10 30.71
CA ARG A 21 8.51 3.59 31.06
C ARG A 21 7.83 4.52 30.03
N ASN A 22 8.61 5.13 29.13
CA ASN A 22 8.11 6.04 28.09
C ASN A 22 8.02 5.36 26.70
N LYS A 23 8.40 4.08 26.59
CA LYS A 23 8.39 3.30 25.35
C LYS A 23 7.29 2.24 25.44
N VAL A 24 6.61 2.00 24.32
CA VAL A 24 5.71 0.85 24.18
C VAL A 24 6.58 -0.39 24.00
N LEU A 25 6.41 -1.36 24.89
CA LEU A 25 7.23 -2.56 24.95
C LEU A 25 6.51 -3.72 24.27
N SER A 26 7.16 -4.34 23.28
CA SER A 26 6.67 -5.57 22.66
C SER A 26 6.75 -6.75 23.61
N LYS A 27 5.87 -7.75 23.41
CA LYS A 27 5.89 -9.00 24.21
C LYS A 27 7.28 -9.66 24.21
N LYS A 28 7.98 -9.63 23.07
CA LYS A 28 9.36 -10.12 22.93
C LYS A 28 10.36 -9.30 23.75
N SER A 29 10.21 -7.97 23.79
CA SER A 29 11.11 -7.12 24.59
C SER A 29 10.94 -7.34 26.09
N ILE A 30 9.71 -7.55 26.57
CA ILE A 30 9.42 -7.85 27.98
C ILE A 30 9.99 -9.21 28.35
N LYS A 31 9.77 -10.23 27.50
CA LYS A 31 10.35 -11.57 27.68
C LYS A 31 11.88 -11.51 27.74
N ASN A 32 12.53 -10.77 26.85
CA ASN A 32 13.98 -10.58 26.88
C ASN A 32 14.47 -9.87 28.16
N ILE A 33 13.69 -8.91 28.69
CA ILE A 33 14.04 -8.24 29.96
C ILE A 33 13.89 -9.22 31.13
N ILE A 34 12.87 -10.07 31.11
CA ILE A 34 12.68 -11.16 32.08
C ILE A 34 13.84 -12.15 31.98
N GLU A 35 14.16 -12.69 30.80
CA GLU A 35 15.27 -13.66 30.60
C GLU A 35 16.64 -13.09 31.00
N ARG A 36 16.86 -11.79 30.82
CA ARG A 36 18.10 -11.09 31.25
C ARG A 36 18.04 -10.62 32.70
N SER A 37 16.95 -10.88 33.39
CA SER A 37 16.78 -10.60 34.81
C SER A 37 16.73 -11.94 35.52
N ASP A 38 17.53 -12.07 36.57
CA ASP A 38 17.54 -13.26 37.38
C ASP A 38 16.24 -13.33 38.21
N ILE A 39 15.12 -13.67 37.56
CA ILE A 39 13.76 -13.72 38.12
C ILE A 39 13.28 -15.15 37.99
N SER A 40 12.87 -15.73 39.11
CA SER A 40 12.25 -17.05 39.16
C SER A 40 10.73 -16.97 39.01
N ASP A 41 10.08 -18.08 38.71
CA ASP A 41 8.61 -18.15 38.65
C ASP A 41 7.95 -17.74 39.97
N ASN A 42 8.57 -18.05 41.11
CA ASN A 42 8.12 -17.61 42.44
C ASN A 42 8.20 -16.09 42.62
N ASP A 43 9.17 -15.43 41.96
CA ASP A 43 9.26 -13.96 41.96
C ASP A 43 8.13 -13.34 41.10
N ILE A 44 7.72 -14.02 40.02
CA ILE A 44 6.56 -13.63 39.19
C ILE A 44 5.27 -13.75 39.99
N GLU A 45 5.06 -14.87 40.69
CA GLU A 45 3.89 -15.07 41.54
C GLU A 45 3.78 -14.00 42.65
N ASN A 46 4.90 -13.63 43.27
CA ASN A 46 4.96 -12.54 44.24
C ASN A 46 4.57 -11.18 43.64
N MET A 47 4.97 -10.90 42.38
CA MET A 47 4.54 -9.70 41.65
C MET A 47 3.04 -9.72 41.37
N GLU A 48 2.47 -10.88 41.00
CA GLU A 48 1.02 -11.03 40.80
C GLU A 48 0.23 -10.79 42.09
N LEU A 49 0.68 -11.37 43.20
CA LEU A 49 0.05 -11.19 44.51
C LEU A 49 0.06 -9.72 44.94
N HIS A 50 1.19 -9.04 44.73
CA HIS A 50 1.31 -7.61 44.98
C HIS A 50 0.32 -6.81 44.10
N PHE A 51 0.27 -7.11 42.79
CA PHE A 51 -0.68 -6.48 41.88
C PHE A 51 -2.12 -6.69 42.33
N LYS A 52 -2.55 -7.94 42.60
CA LYS A 52 -3.92 -8.29 42.98
C LYS A 52 -4.35 -7.57 44.27
N ARG A 53 -3.48 -7.51 45.28
CA ARG A 53 -3.73 -6.80 46.55
C ARG A 53 -3.94 -5.30 46.33
N THR A 54 -3.05 -4.66 45.60
CA THR A 54 -3.14 -3.21 45.33
C THR A 54 -4.29 -2.88 44.39
N TYR A 55 -4.54 -3.68 43.36
CA TYR A 55 -5.68 -3.55 42.45
C TYR A 55 -7.01 -3.60 43.21
N ALA A 56 -7.18 -4.55 44.14
CA ALA A 56 -8.39 -4.63 44.97
C ALA A 56 -8.58 -3.37 45.82
N ARG A 57 -7.49 -2.80 46.36
CA ARG A 57 -7.54 -1.55 47.12
C ARG A 57 -7.92 -0.35 46.26
N VAL A 58 -7.30 -0.21 45.08
CA VAL A 58 -7.65 0.81 44.07
C VAL A 58 -9.12 0.73 43.72
N LYS A 59 -9.63 -0.46 43.40
CA LYS A 59 -11.03 -0.67 43.01
C LYS A 59 -12.00 -0.27 44.13
N ARG A 60 -11.67 -0.55 45.40
CA ARG A 60 -12.45 -0.09 46.56
C ARG A 60 -12.41 1.43 46.70
N SER A 61 -11.23 2.04 46.63
CA SER A 61 -11.05 3.49 46.71
C SER A 61 -11.80 4.24 45.60
N PHE A 62 -11.79 3.70 44.37
CA PHE A 62 -12.53 4.24 43.24
C PHE A 62 -14.05 4.16 43.46
N LYS A 63 -14.55 3.03 43.97
CA LYS A 63 -15.98 2.89 44.36
C LYS A 63 -16.38 3.85 45.48
N MET A 64 -15.48 4.15 46.40
CA MET A 64 -15.68 5.13 47.48
C MET A 64 -15.54 6.60 47.02
N GLY A 65 -15.33 6.85 45.72
CA GLY A 65 -15.19 8.21 45.18
C GLY A 65 -13.83 8.86 45.40
N LYS A 66 -12.84 8.15 45.95
CA LYS A 66 -11.46 8.65 46.14
C LYS A 66 -10.65 8.54 44.84
N ILE A 67 -11.06 9.27 43.81
CA ILE A 67 -10.59 9.13 42.42
C ILE A 67 -9.08 9.43 42.31
N ASP A 68 -8.58 10.53 42.88
CA ASP A 68 -7.15 10.88 42.79
C ASP A 68 -6.23 9.89 43.49
N PHE A 69 -6.66 9.38 44.65
CA PHE A 69 -5.94 8.35 45.39
C PHE A 69 -5.91 7.05 44.57
N ALA A 70 -7.07 6.63 44.04
CA ALA A 70 -7.17 5.44 43.20
C ALA A 70 -6.30 5.58 41.94
N PHE A 71 -6.25 6.76 41.31
CA PHE A 71 -5.41 7.01 40.14
C PHE A 71 -3.92 6.88 40.45
N ARG A 72 -3.42 7.54 41.51
CA ARG A 72 -2.00 7.46 41.92
C ARG A 72 -1.59 6.05 42.34
N GLU A 73 -2.47 5.36 43.09
CA GLU A 73 -2.19 4.01 43.55
C GLU A 73 -2.21 3.01 42.37
N LEU A 74 -3.10 3.20 41.38
CA LEU A 74 -3.08 2.39 40.17
C LEU A 74 -1.81 2.62 39.35
N GLU A 75 -1.36 3.87 39.18
CA GLU A 75 -0.10 4.17 38.49
C GLU A 75 1.11 3.43 39.08
N SER A 76 1.12 3.25 40.41
CA SER A 76 2.23 2.56 41.09
C SER A 76 2.38 1.09 40.68
N ILE A 77 1.30 0.45 40.21
CA ILE A 77 1.27 -0.95 39.80
C ILE A 77 1.30 -1.16 38.29
N TYR A 78 1.48 -0.10 37.49
CA TYR A 78 1.59 -0.21 36.03
C TYR A 78 2.69 -1.19 35.59
N LEU A 79 3.90 -1.05 36.12
CA LEU A 79 5.03 -1.92 35.73
C LEU A 79 4.80 -3.38 36.14
N TYR A 80 4.13 -3.58 37.27
CA TYR A 80 3.72 -4.91 37.73
C TYR A 80 2.68 -5.53 36.81
N SER A 81 1.94 -4.76 36.01
CA SER A 81 0.94 -5.32 35.09
C SER A 81 1.52 -5.86 33.78
N LEU A 82 2.76 -5.48 33.41
CA LEU A 82 3.32 -5.71 32.08
C LEU A 82 3.77 -7.15 31.82
N HIS A 83 3.92 -7.99 32.84
CA HIS A 83 4.48 -9.34 32.69
C HIS A 83 3.45 -10.37 32.18
N ASP A 84 2.15 -10.09 32.35
CA ASP A 84 1.08 -10.97 31.90
C ASP A 84 -0.05 -10.19 31.22
N LYS A 85 -0.59 -10.77 30.13
CA LYS A 85 -1.64 -10.12 29.33
C LYS A 85 -2.95 -9.97 30.09
N SER A 86 -3.33 -10.97 30.90
CA SER A 86 -4.59 -10.94 31.64
C SER A 86 -4.54 -9.91 32.78
N ILE A 87 -3.39 -9.81 33.45
CA ILE A 87 -3.12 -8.81 34.48
C ILE A 87 -3.11 -7.41 33.88
N PHE A 88 -2.44 -7.22 32.73
CA PHE A 88 -2.46 -5.96 32.02
C PHE A 88 -3.87 -5.56 31.58
N SER A 89 -4.70 -6.51 31.15
CA SER A 89 -6.09 -6.27 30.79
C SER A 89 -6.91 -5.73 31.97
N LEU A 90 -6.77 -6.35 33.15
CA LEU A 90 -7.42 -5.88 34.38
C LEU A 90 -6.97 -4.46 34.75
N PHE A 91 -5.67 -4.20 34.67
CA PHE A 91 -5.10 -2.87 34.86
C PHE A 91 -5.71 -1.86 33.87
N PHE A 92 -5.71 -2.20 32.58
CA PHE A 92 -6.10 -1.33 31.49
C PHE A 92 -7.54 -0.82 31.63
N PHE A 93 -8.51 -1.71 31.86
CA PHE A 93 -9.91 -1.31 31.98
C PHE A 93 -10.16 -0.45 33.21
N LEU A 94 -9.55 -0.78 34.36
CA LEU A 94 -9.68 0.06 35.55
C LEU A 94 -8.99 1.42 35.36
N PHE A 95 -7.86 1.44 34.65
CA PHE A 95 -7.14 2.68 34.34
C PHE A 95 -7.96 3.58 33.41
N LYS A 96 -8.65 3.01 32.43
CA LYS A 96 -9.61 3.72 31.56
C LYS A 96 -10.72 4.38 32.40
N ASP A 97 -11.42 3.60 33.21
CA ASP A 97 -12.53 4.10 34.03
C ASP A 97 -12.11 5.24 34.98
N ILE A 98 -10.90 5.13 35.56
CA ILE A 98 -10.37 6.16 36.46
C ILE A 98 -9.93 7.40 35.66
N THR A 99 -9.22 7.22 34.54
CA THR A 99 -8.73 8.34 33.73
C THR A 99 -9.84 9.17 33.12
N ASP A 100 -10.94 8.54 32.71
CA ASP A 100 -12.14 9.22 32.22
C ASP A 100 -12.76 10.13 33.29
N LYS A 101 -12.69 9.73 34.57
CA LYS A 101 -13.18 10.57 35.69
C LYS A 101 -12.20 11.64 36.15
N VAL A 102 -10.88 11.41 36.05
CA VAL A 102 -9.85 12.42 36.38
C VAL A 102 -9.81 13.53 35.33
N ASN A 103 -9.90 13.17 34.04
CA ASN A 103 -10.00 14.08 32.89
C ASN A 103 -8.98 15.24 32.84
N THR A 104 -7.75 15.03 33.31
CA THR A 104 -6.67 16.03 33.22
C THR A 104 -5.84 15.85 31.95
N LYS A 105 -5.10 16.88 31.54
CA LYS A 105 -4.16 16.79 30.40
C LYS A 105 -3.09 15.70 30.62
N GLU A 106 -2.63 15.54 31.86
CA GLU A 106 -1.65 14.51 32.22
C GLU A 106 -2.26 13.11 32.17
N SER A 107 -3.47 12.91 32.72
CA SER A 107 -4.15 11.61 32.70
C SER A 107 -4.45 11.16 31.26
N LYS A 108 -4.87 12.08 30.38
CA LYS A 108 -5.06 11.82 28.94
C LYS A 108 -3.78 11.38 28.25
N LYS A 109 -2.65 12.06 28.52
CA LYS A 109 -1.35 11.69 27.94
C LYS A 109 -0.92 10.29 28.38
N LYS A 110 -1.12 9.95 29.66
CA LYS A 110 -0.84 8.61 30.19
C LYS A 110 -1.78 7.56 29.58
N MET A 111 -3.06 7.89 29.41
CA MET A 111 -4.05 7.01 28.77
C MET A 111 -3.66 6.66 27.32
N VAL A 112 -3.13 7.61 26.55
CA VAL A 112 -2.59 7.33 25.20
C VAL A 112 -1.44 6.31 25.26
N HIS A 113 -0.49 6.49 26.18
CA HIS A 113 0.61 5.55 26.35
C HIS A 113 0.12 4.14 26.72
N VAL A 114 -0.77 4.03 27.71
CA VAL A 114 -1.33 2.75 28.15
C VAL A 114 -2.17 2.10 27.05
N SER A 115 -2.92 2.89 26.25
CA SER A 115 -3.70 2.39 25.12
C SER A 115 -2.82 1.83 24.00
N LEU A 116 -1.67 2.46 23.73
CA LEU A 116 -0.69 1.92 22.79
C LEU A 116 -0.08 0.59 23.30
N GLN A 117 0.17 0.51 24.62
CA GLN A 117 0.63 -0.73 25.25
C GLN A 117 -0.44 -1.83 25.20
N ALA A 118 -1.72 -1.50 25.38
CA ALA A 118 -2.85 -2.42 25.23
C ALA A 118 -2.94 -2.98 23.80
N LYS A 119 -2.73 -2.12 22.80
CA LYS A 119 -2.69 -2.53 21.38
C LYS A 119 -1.56 -3.52 21.11
N GLU A 120 -0.37 -3.30 21.68
CA GLU A 120 0.77 -4.21 21.55
C GLU A 120 0.49 -5.60 22.18
N PHE A 121 -0.32 -5.65 23.25
CA PHE A 121 -0.80 -6.91 23.83
C PHE A 121 -2.02 -7.51 23.11
N GLY A 122 -2.54 -6.86 22.07
CA GLY A 122 -3.74 -7.29 21.35
C GLY A 122 -5.00 -7.24 22.21
N ILE A 123 -5.14 -6.21 23.06
CA ILE A 123 -6.35 -5.91 23.81
C ILE A 123 -7.14 -4.86 23.01
N ARG A 124 -8.38 -5.18 22.64
CA ARG A 124 -9.26 -4.26 21.91
C ARG A 124 -9.67 -3.10 22.82
N ASN A 125 -9.57 -1.89 22.31
CA ASN A 125 -9.98 -0.67 23.00
C ASN A 125 -10.64 0.28 22.01
N ASP A 126 -11.74 0.90 22.42
CA ASP A 126 -12.53 1.84 21.62
C ASP A 126 -11.96 3.28 21.59
N LEU A 127 -10.79 3.53 22.22
CA LEU A 127 -10.16 4.84 22.05
C LEU A 127 -9.63 4.99 20.64
N ASP A 128 -10.13 6.03 19.98
CA ASP A 128 -9.62 6.49 18.72
C ASP A 128 -8.18 7.02 18.88
N LEU A 129 -7.21 6.30 18.32
CA LEU A 129 -5.79 6.67 18.32
C LEU A 129 -5.41 7.41 17.03
N ILE A 130 -6.36 7.74 16.15
CA ILE A 130 -6.11 8.42 14.87
C ILE A 130 -5.31 9.71 15.10
N ASP A 131 -5.72 10.56 16.03
CA ASP A 131 -5.01 11.82 16.35
C ASP A 131 -3.54 11.61 16.79
N TYR A 132 -3.27 10.52 17.51
CA TYR A 132 -1.89 10.16 17.89
C TYR A 132 -1.05 9.75 16.68
N TYR A 133 -1.62 8.96 15.77
CA TYR A 133 -0.93 8.55 14.54
C TYR A 133 -0.75 9.72 13.58
N GLU A 134 -1.73 10.60 13.46
CA GLU A 134 -1.65 11.81 12.64
C GLU A 134 -0.62 12.80 13.18
N SER A 135 -0.62 13.08 14.48
CA SER A 135 0.40 13.95 15.09
C SER A 135 1.82 13.39 14.95
N LYS A 136 2.01 12.06 15.02
CA LYS A 136 3.29 11.42 14.74
C LYS A 136 3.69 11.53 13.27
N LYS A 137 2.74 11.36 12.35
CA LYS A 137 2.94 11.54 10.90
C LYS A 137 3.30 12.98 10.57
N PHE A 138 2.66 13.95 11.22
CA PHE A 138 2.95 15.38 11.08
C PHE A 138 4.35 15.75 11.59
N LYS A 139 4.75 15.26 12.77
CA LYS A 139 6.12 15.45 13.28
C LYS A 139 7.19 14.88 12.34
N ASN A 140 6.94 13.69 11.79
CA ASN A 140 7.86 13.10 10.81
C ASN A 140 7.93 13.92 9.52
N ARG A 141 6.80 14.45 9.03
CA ARG A 141 6.78 15.35 7.87
C ARG A 141 7.59 16.63 8.12
N ILE A 142 7.43 17.26 9.29
CA ILE A 142 8.23 18.44 9.67
C ILE A 142 9.71 18.09 9.77
N LEU A 143 10.06 16.96 10.40
CA LEU A 143 11.45 16.54 10.52
C LEU A 143 12.11 16.33 9.14
N ILE A 144 11.40 15.68 8.22
CA ILE A 144 11.83 15.52 6.82
C ILE A 144 12.01 16.90 6.16
N LEU A 145 11.02 17.78 6.27
CA LEU A 145 11.10 19.15 5.73
C LEU A 145 12.31 19.92 6.29
N THR A 146 12.58 19.83 7.60
CA THR A 146 13.74 20.50 8.21
C THR A 146 15.07 19.92 7.72
N LEU A 147 15.17 18.59 7.61
CA LEU A 147 16.38 17.94 7.09
C LEU A 147 16.60 18.26 5.61
N SER A 148 15.55 18.26 4.80
CA SER A 148 15.59 18.69 3.40
C SER A 148 16.01 20.16 3.28
N SER A 149 15.49 21.05 4.12
CA SER A 149 15.89 22.46 4.13
C SER A 149 17.35 22.66 4.51
N ILE A 150 17.87 21.91 5.49
CA ILE A 150 19.28 21.93 5.87
C ILE A 150 20.14 21.42 4.71
N LEU A 151 19.73 20.34 4.05
CA LEU A 151 20.43 19.79 2.89
C LEU A 151 20.47 20.79 1.74
N ILE A 152 19.34 21.42 1.41
CA ILE A 152 19.26 22.47 0.40
C ILE A 152 20.19 23.61 0.76
N PHE A 153 20.21 24.06 2.02
CA PHE A 153 21.12 25.11 2.48
C PHE A 153 22.59 24.73 2.29
N PHE A 154 22.99 23.50 2.63
CA PHE A 154 24.37 23.04 2.41
C PHE A 154 24.73 22.96 0.92
N ILE A 155 23.83 22.45 0.08
CA ILE A 155 24.04 22.39 -1.37
C ILE A 155 24.17 23.81 -1.92
N SER A 156 23.22 24.70 -1.63
CA SER A 156 23.27 26.10 -2.06
C SER A 156 24.51 26.83 -1.56
N PHE A 157 24.97 26.56 -0.33
CA PHE A 157 26.19 27.15 0.22
C PHE A 157 27.45 26.64 -0.49
N ILE A 158 27.54 25.33 -0.76
CA ILE A 158 28.62 24.75 -1.55
C ILE A 158 28.62 25.34 -2.96
N THR A 159 27.47 25.35 -3.63
CA THR A 159 27.32 25.92 -4.97
C THR A 159 27.71 27.40 -4.99
N TYR A 160 27.23 28.20 -4.03
CA TYR A 160 27.61 29.61 -3.91
C TYR A 160 29.12 29.79 -3.73
N ARG A 161 29.76 29.00 -2.86
CA ARG A 161 31.20 29.07 -2.63
C ARG A 161 31.99 28.66 -3.88
N SER A 162 31.56 27.61 -4.58
CA SER A 162 32.18 27.12 -5.82
C SER A 162 32.04 28.11 -6.98
N PHE A 163 30.88 28.77 -7.12
CA PHE A 163 30.69 29.80 -8.14
C PHE A 163 31.38 31.12 -7.79
N HIS A 164 31.49 31.47 -6.50
CA HIS A 164 32.23 32.67 -6.09
C HIS A 164 33.73 32.57 -6.40
N THR A 165 34.31 31.36 -6.41
CA THR A 165 35.68 31.14 -6.91
C THR A 165 35.82 31.31 -8.43
N PHE A 166 34.74 31.17 -9.20
CA PHE A 166 34.73 31.38 -10.66
C PHE A 166 34.57 32.86 -11.06
N VAL A 167 33.84 33.65 -10.26
CA VAL A 167 33.59 35.07 -10.56
C VAL A 167 34.77 35.97 -10.16
N GLY A 168 35.72 35.47 -9.34
CA GLY A 168 36.87 36.24 -8.86
C GLY A 168 38.20 36.06 -9.59
N GLY A 169 38.28 35.25 -10.65
CA GLY A 169 39.54 34.87 -11.30
C GLY A 169 39.60 35.23 -12.78
N ASN A 170 40.33 36.29 -13.13
CA ASN A 170 40.77 36.57 -14.50
C ASN A 170 41.54 35.37 -15.07
N GLY A 171 41.12 34.85 -16.22
CA GLY A 171 42.00 33.98 -17.03
C GLY A 171 41.28 32.99 -17.92
N LYS A 172 41.21 33.32 -19.22
CA LYS A 172 41.09 32.45 -20.40
C LYS A 172 40.76 30.96 -20.13
N MET A 173 39.56 30.53 -20.48
CA MET A 173 39.27 29.10 -20.66
C MET A 173 39.35 28.73 -22.14
N VAL A 174 40.41 28.00 -22.47
CA VAL A 174 40.57 27.17 -23.65
C VAL A 174 39.71 25.93 -23.46
N LEU A 175 38.93 25.58 -24.49
CA LEU A 175 38.22 24.30 -24.58
C LEU A 175 39.23 23.14 -24.54
N GLU A 176 39.00 22.18 -23.65
CA GLU A 176 39.36 20.79 -23.92
C GLU A 176 38.37 19.86 -23.19
N ASP A 177 37.63 19.11 -24.01
CA ASP A 177 36.72 18.05 -23.59
C ASP A 177 37.48 16.90 -22.92
N LYS A 178 36.99 16.48 -21.74
CA LYS A 178 37.13 15.10 -21.27
C LYS A 178 35.82 14.62 -20.68
N ILE A 179 35.04 13.99 -21.55
CA ILE A 179 33.85 13.22 -21.21
C ILE A 179 34.25 12.14 -20.20
N THR A 180 33.75 12.27 -18.97
CA THR A 180 33.79 11.21 -17.97
C THR A 180 32.36 10.75 -17.77
N SER A 181 32.02 9.57 -18.29
CA SER A 181 30.70 8.97 -18.16
C SER A 181 30.44 8.58 -16.71
N LEU A 182 29.86 9.49 -15.93
CA LEU A 182 29.33 9.19 -14.60
C LEU A 182 27.89 8.70 -14.76
N SER A 183 27.66 7.43 -14.48
CA SER A 183 26.32 6.83 -14.40
C SER A 183 25.52 7.50 -13.29
N THR A 184 24.69 8.48 -13.68
CA THR A 184 23.77 9.15 -12.78
C THR A 184 22.61 8.21 -12.50
N PHE A 185 22.42 7.87 -11.22
CA PHE A 185 21.18 7.28 -10.72
C PHE A 185 20.02 8.19 -11.11
N GLN A 186 19.19 7.76 -12.06
CA GLN A 186 17.96 8.44 -12.47
C GLN A 186 16.93 8.39 -11.33
N GLY A 187 16.94 9.40 -10.46
CA GLY A 187 15.69 9.90 -9.92
C GLY A 187 14.96 10.66 -11.02
N LEU A 188 13.62 10.54 -11.09
CA LEU A 188 12.82 11.43 -11.94
C LEU A 188 13.19 12.89 -11.60
N PRO A 189 13.48 13.76 -12.57
CA PRO A 189 13.73 15.17 -12.32
C PRO A 189 12.56 15.77 -11.51
N PRO A 190 12.78 16.81 -10.69
CA PRO A 190 11.70 17.46 -9.96
C PRO A 190 10.65 18.01 -10.95
N ILE A 191 9.37 17.76 -10.65
CA ILE A 191 8.25 18.30 -11.43
C ILE A 191 8.24 19.82 -11.25
N THR A 192 8.41 20.56 -12.35
CA THR A 192 8.41 22.04 -12.35
C THR A 192 7.00 22.61 -12.48
N MET A 193 6.08 21.89 -13.14
CA MET A 193 4.67 22.26 -13.26
C MET A 193 3.81 21.03 -13.57
N ALA A 194 2.56 21.00 -13.09
CA ALA A 194 1.56 20.01 -13.45
C ALA A 194 0.31 20.72 -13.97
N THR A 195 -0.17 20.33 -15.15
CA THR A 195 -1.32 20.99 -15.80
C THR A 195 -2.31 19.93 -16.28
N ASP A 196 -3.59 20.12 -15.96
CA ASP A 196 -4.67 19.30 -16.48
C ASP A 196 -4.93 19.67 -17.95
N LEU A 197 -5.21 18.68 -18.78
CA LEU A 197 -5.46 18.85 -20.21
C LEU A 197 -6.93 18.63 -20.55
N VAL A 198 -7.41 19.36 -21.55
CA VAL A 198 -8.70 19.06 -22.16
C VAL A 198 -8.56 17.81 -23.01
N VAL A 199 -9.40 16.81 -22.77
CA VAL A 199 -9.45 15.58 -23.56
C VAL A 199 -10.70 15.59 -24.42
N GLU A 200 -10.51 15.34 -25.71
CA GLU A 200 -11.61 15.02 -26.61
C GLU A 200 -11.46 13.57 -27.10
N ALA A 201 -12.48 12.76 -26.87
CA ALA A 201 -12.57 11.43 -27.48
C ALA A 201 -13.35 11.56 -28.80
N VAL A 202 -12.70 11.25 -29.92
CA VAL A 202 -13.35 11.23 -31.23
C VAL A 202 -13.42 9.78 -31.70
N ASN A 203 -14.64 9.26 -31.81
CA ASN A 203 -14.84 7.93 -32.35
C ASN A 203 -14.87 8.02 -33.88
N LEU A 204 -13.77 7.66 -34.54
CA LEU A 204 -13.67 7.66 -36.01
C LEU A 204 -14.51 6.53 -36.66
N ILE A 205 -14.96 5.54 -35.87
CA ILE A 205 -15.83 4.46 -36.33
C ILE A 205 -17.27 4.97 -36.50
N SER A 206 -17.78 4.87 -37.73
CA SER A 206 -19.09 5.36 -38.18
C SER A 206 -20.30 4.71 -37.50
N SER A 207 -20.12 3.57 -36.83
CA SER A 207 -21.15 2.80 -36.09
C SER A 207 -20.90 2.71 -34.56
N SER A 208 -20.01 3.54 -34.01
CA SER A 208 -19.39 3.35 -32.68
C SER A 208 -20.30 3.46 -31.45
N LYS A 209 -21.32 4.33 -31.46
CA LYS A 209 -22.04 4.73 -30.22
C LYS A 209 -22.84 3.60 -29.56
N ASP A 210 -23.24 2.59 -30.34
CA ASP A 210 -24.08 1.49 -29.88
C ASP A 210 -23.28 0.28 -29.41
N LEU A 211 -22.05 0.10 -29.92
CA LEU A 211 -21.23 -1.09 -29.66
C LEU A 211 -20.34 -0.94 -28.43
N TYR A 212 -19.82 0.26 -28.17
CA TYR A 212 -18.95 0.54 -27.04
C TYR A 212 -19.09 2.00 -26.60
N TYR A 213 -18.49 2.33 -25.46
CA TYR A 213 -18.29 3.72 -25.07
C TYR A 213 -16.91 3.91 -24.45
N THR A 214 -16.38 5.12 -24.62
CA THR A 214 -15.07 5.52 -24.10
C THR A 214 -15.28 6.37 -22.85
N GLU A 215 -14.57 6.03 -21.79
CA GLU A 215 -14.57 6.79 -20.54
C GLU A 215 -13.20 7.45 -20.37
N ILE A 216 -13.19 8.77 -20.22
CA ILE A 216 -11.98 9.53 -19.91
C ILE A 216 -11.93 9.72 -18.40
N GLU A 217 -10.81 9.38 -17.78
CA GLU A 217 -10.66 9.50 -16.34
C GLU A 217 -9.74 10.65 -15.93
N ASP A 218 -8.59 10.77 -16.59
CA ASP A 218 -7.58 11.76 -16.23
C ASP A 218 -6.67 12.03 -17.43
N ALA A 219 -6.27 13.27 -17.62
CA ALA A 219 -5.21 13.61 -18.55
C ALA A 219 -4.39 14.79 -18.05
N LYS A 220 -3.08 14.59 -17.98
CA LYS A 220 -2.16 15.52 -17.34
C LYS A 220 -0.87 15.64 -18.13
N VAL A 221 -0.29 16.83 -18.08
CA VAL A 221 1.12 17.04 -18.42
C VAL A 221 1.89 17.31 -17.14
N LEU A 222 2.96 16.55 -16.93
CA LEU A 222 3.97 16.84 -15.94
C LEU A 222 5.17 17.43 -16.68
N VAL A 223 5.48 18.69 -16.38
CA VAL A 223 6.62 19.41 -16.94
C VAL A 223 7.82 19.15 -16.04
N PHE A 224 8.92 18.73 -16.64
CA PHE A 224 10.22 18.56 -16.01
C PHE A 224 11.22 19.54 -16.63
N GLU A 225 12.40 19.69 -16.02
CA GLU A 225 13.46 20.58 -16.54
C GLU A 225 13.83 20.25 -17.99
N ASP A 226 13.90 18.96 -18.35
CA ASP A 226 14.39 18.51 -19.66
C ASP A 226 13.31 17.86 -20.56
N ALA A 227 12.11 17.60 -20.04
CA ALA A 227 11.07 16.89 -20.78
C ALA A 227 9.64 17.16 -20.28
N HIS A 228 8.65 16.84 -21.11
CA HIS A 228 7.24 16.82 -20.74
C HIS A 228 6.74 15.38 -20.72
N LEU A 229 6.14 14.95 -19.61
CA LEU A 229 5.48 13.66 -19.50
C LEU A 229 3.98 13.83 -19.65
N TYR A 230 3.44 13.23 -20.69
CA TYR A 230 2.01 13.21 -20.98
C TYR A 230 1.43 11.94 -20.44
N GLN A 231 0.38 12.08 -19.64
CA GLN A 231 -0.37 10.97 -19.10
C GLN A 231 -1.82 11.08 -19.56
N LEU A 232 -2.31 10.04 -20.23
CA LEU A 232 -3.72 9.84 -20.53
C LEU A 232 -4.19 8.57 -19.84
N LYS A 233 -5.27 8.68 -19.08
CA LYS A 233 -6.02 7.58 -18.47
C LYS A 233 -7.43 7.61 -19.01
N ALA A 234 -7.76 6.57 -19.75
CA ALA A 234 -9.07 6.34 -20.32
C ALA A 234 -9.37 4.84 -20.28
N GLY A 235 -10.57 4.46 -20.70
CA GLY A 235 -10.87 3.07 -20.96
C GLY A 235 -12.03 2.91 -21.91
N ILE A 236 -12.15 1.69 -22.42
CA ILE A 236 -13.22 1.31 -23.34
C ILE A 236 -14.04 0.21 -22.67
N VAL A 237 -15.36 0.35 -22.78
CA VAL A 237 -16.32 -0.66 -22.33
C VAL A 237 -17.18 -1.07 -23.52
N SER A 238 -17.12 -2.36 -23.87
CA SER A 238 -18.02 -2.95 -24.87
C SER A 238 -19.39 -3.22 -24.28
N LYS A 239 -20.45 -2.87 -25.03
CA LYS A 239 -21.86 -3.11 -24.66
C LYS A 239 -22.42 -4.39 -25.27
N VAL A 240 -21.78 -4.96 -26.30
CA VAL A 240 -22.39 -6.01 -27.14
C VAL A 240 -21.60 -7.30 -27.11
N HIS A 241 -20.34 -7.29 -27.53
CA HIS A 241 -19.49 -8.48 -27.66
C HIS A 241 -18.15 -8.34 -26.92
N PRO A 242 -17.50 -9.45 -26.51
CA PRO A 242 -16.14 -9.41 -26.02
C PRO A 242 -15.19 -8.78 -27.05
N VAL A 243 -14.28 -7.94 -26.59
CA VAL A 243 -13.31 -7.26 -27.46
C VAL A 243 -12.15 -8.20 -27.75
N LYS A 244 -11.76 -8.29 -29.02
CA LYS A 244 -10.60 -9.04 -29.48
C LYS A 244 -9.37 -8.16 -29.60
N LYS A 245 -9.53 -7.00 -30.23
CA LYS A 245 -8.42 -6.09 -30.53
C LYS A 245 -8.93 -4.65 -30.47
N ILE A 246 -8.09 -3.75 -29.99
CA ILE A 246 -8.32 -2.30 -29.99
C ILE A 246 -7.09 -1.64 -30.59
N SER A 247 -7.30 -0.86 -31.64
CA SER A 247 -6.33 0.10 -32.15
C SER A 247 -6.80 1.51 -31.84
N TYR A 248 -5.94 2.30 -31.19
CA TYR A 248 -6.28 3.67 -30.81
C TYR A 248 -5.09 4.60 -31.07
N ARG A 249 -5.40 5.83 -31.47
CA ARG A 249 -4.44 6.90 -31.68
C ARG A 249 -4.57 7.93 -30.57
N VAL A 250 -3.42 8.33 -30.02
CA VAL A 250 -3.34 9.46 -29.09
C VAL A 250 -2.61 10.58 -29.79
N THR A 251 -3.26 11.72 -29.90
CA THR A 251 -2.69 12.93 -30.48
C THR A 251 -2.69 14.07 -29.46
N VAL A 252 -1.55 14.72 -29.26
CA VAL A 252 -1.44 15.91 -28.39
C VAL A 252 -1.26 17.14 -29.28
N TYR A 253 -2.07 18.15 -29.04
CA TYR A 253 -2.04 19.43 -29.74
C TYR A 253 -1.53 20.55 -28.85
N ASP A 254 -0.74 21.44 -29.44
CA ASP A 254 -0.34 22.69 -28.83
C ASP A 254 -1.45 23.77 -28.88
N ASP A 255 -1.15 24.93 -28.31
CA ASP A 255 -2.00 26.12 -28.27
C ASP A 255 -2.32 26.71 -29.66
N LEU A 256 -1.50 26.41 -30.67
CA LEU A 256 -1.70 26.80 -32.06
C LEU A 256 -2.46 25.72 -32.87
N GLY A 257 -2.81 24.59 -32.27
CA GLY A 257 -3.50 23.48 -32.92
C GLY A 257 -2.60 22.57 -33.75
N LYS A 258 -1.27 22.66 -33.59
CA LYS A 258 -0.30 21.77 -34.23
C LYS A 258 -0.11 20.51 -33.39
N SER A 259 -0.08 19.36 -34.07
CA SER A 259 0.19 18.06 -33.43
C SER A 259 1.65 17.97 -33.00
N ILE A 260 1.89 17.83 -31.70
CA ILE A 260 3.23 17.64 -31.11
C ILE A 260 3.53 16.17 -30.77
N PHE A 261 2.49 15.35 -30.68
CA PHE A 261 2.59 13.91 -30.49
C PHE A 261 1.46 13.24 -31.25
N ASN A 262 1.76 12.16 -31.96
CA ASN A 262 0.76 11.36 -32.64
C ASN A 262 1.28 9.92 -32.74
N GLN A 263 0.68 9.01 -31.97
CA GLN A 263 1.09 7.61 -31.97
C GLN A 263 -0.14 6.71 -31.95
N VAL A 264 -0.05 5.63 -32.73
CA VAL A 264 -1.03 4.53 -32.75
C VAL A 264 -0.54 3.44 -31.81
N PHE A 265 -1.47 2.90 -31.04
CA PHE A 265 -1.26 1.81 -30.10
C PHE A 265 -2.26 0.71 -30.41
N ASP A 266 -1.76 -0.53 -30.39
CA ASP A 266 -2.58 -1.71 -30.53
C ASP A 266 -2.57 -2.50 -29.22
N LYS A 267 -3.74 -2.97 -28.82
CA LYS A 267 -3.92 -3.96 -27.76
C LYS A 267 -4.70 -5.11 -28.35
N GLU A 268 -4.14 -6.30 -28.30
CA GLU A 268 -4.84 -7.53 -28.68
C GLU A 268 -5.04 -8.46 -27.47
N SER A 269 -6.14 -9.21 -27.52
CA SER A 269 -6.50 -10.18 -26.51
C SER A 269 -5.89 -11.52 -26.84
N ASP A 270 -4.95 -11.97 -26.02
CA ASP A 270 -4.36 -13.31 -26.13
C ASP A 270 -5.38 -14.43 -25.82
N PHE A 271 -6.52 -14.09 -25.23
CA PHE A 271 -7.60 -15.02 -24.86
C PHE A 271 -8.97 -14.46 -25.23
N PRO A 272 -9.87 -15.27 -25.81
CA PRO A 272 -11.24 -14.83 -26.15
C PRO A 272 -12.01 -14.16 -25.01
N ALA A 273 -11.72 -14.57 -23.77
CA ALA A 273 -12.47 -14.12 -22.60
C ALA A 273 -11.69 -13.16 -21.68
N LYS A 274 -10.49 -12.69 -22.07
CA LYS A 274 -9.78 -11.64 -21.30
C LYS A 274 -10.54 -10.31 -21.36
N TRP A 275 -11.26 -10.01 -22.42
CA TRP A 275 -12.03 -8.76 -22.55
C TRP A 275 -13.50 -9.04 -22.82
N GLY A 276 -14.16 -9.71 -21.86
CA GLY A 276 -15.60 -9.99 -21.88
C GLY A 276 -16.48 -8.75 -22.09
N LYS A 277 -17.77 -8.97 -22.28
CA LYS A 277 -18.75 -7.87 -22.41
C LYS A 277 -18.81 -7.08 -21.10
N ASN A 278 -18.97 -5.77 -21.19
CA ASN A 278 -18.98 -4.84 -20.04
C ASN A 278 -17.70 -4.88 -19.18
N VAL A 279 -16.61 -5.49 -19.66
CA VAL A 279 -15.30 -5.41 -19.02
C VAL A 279 -14.67 -4.09 -19.40
N TYR A 280 -14.19 -3.36 -18.40
CA TYR A 280 -13.41 -2.14 -18.55
C TYR A 280 -12.00 -2.48 -19.02
N ILE A 281 -11.65 -1.99 -20.21
CA ILE A 281 -10.34 -2.20 -20.80
C ILE A 281 -9.55 -0.89 -20.64
N PRO A 282 -8.54 -0.84 -19.77
CA PRO A 282 -7.81 0.39 -19.50
C PRO A 282 -6.94 0.79 -20.70
N ILE A 283 -6.93 2.09 -21.00
CA ILE A 283 -6.02 2.79 -21.90
C ILE A 283 -5.19 3.74 -21.05
N ASP A 284 -4.00 3.28 -20.70
CA ASP A 284 -3.00 4.07 -20.01
C ASP A 284 -1.86 4.38 -20.98
N VAL A 285 -1.72 5.65 -21.34
CA VAL A 285 -0.61 6.12 -22.18
C VAL A 285 0.24 7.06 -21.36
N ILE A 286 1.53 6.74 -21.30
CA ILE A 286 2.56 7.59 -20.71
C ILE A 286 3.60 7.82 -21.79
N SER A 287 3.73 9.07 -22.22
CA SER A 287 4.69 9.46 -23.26
C SER A 287 5.61 10.56 -22.74
N ASN A 288 6.90 10.40 -22.97
CA ASN A 288 7.90 11.39 -22.63
C ASN A 288 8.34 12.13 -23.90
N ILE A 289 8.14 13.44 -23.95
CA ILE A 289 8.52 14.26 -25.10
C ILE A 289 9.63 15.21 -24.69
N PRO A 290 10.77 15.25 -25.42
CA PRO A 290 11.84 16.20 -25.15
C PRO A 290 11.36 17.65 -25.20
N ARG A 291 11.86 18.49 -24.29
CA ARG A 291 11.48 19.91 -24.17
C ARG A 291 11.89 20.79 -25.36
N THR A 292 12.66 20.27 -26.31
CA THR A 292 13.06 20.99 -27.55
C THR A 292 11.85 21.43 -28.38
N ILE A 293 10.67 20.86 -28.14
CA ILE A 293 9.40 21.36 -28.66
C ILE A 293 8.91 22.50 -27.74
N ASN A 294 9.20 23.75 -28.12
CA ASN A 294 8.71 24.99 -27.49
C ASN A 294 7.20 25.22 -27.72
N ALA A 295 6.37 24.22 -27.44
CA ALA A 295 4.93 24.29 -27.65
C ALA A 295 4.21 24.01 -26.34
N ASN A 296 3.19 24.82 -26.01
CA ASN A 296 2.39 24.64 -24.81
C ASN A 296 1.21 23.72 -25.13
N PRO A 297 1.21 22.46 -24.68
CA PRO A 297 0.12 21.53 -24.95
C PRO A 297 -1.17 22.01 -24.30
N LYS A 298 -2.26 22.01 -25.07
CA LYS A 298 -3.58 22.45 -24.60
C LYS A 298 -4.60 21.31 -24.60
N LYS A 299 -4.43 20.34 -25.50
CA LYS A 299 -5.46 19.34 -25.79
C LYS A 299 -4.86 17.97 -26.12
N ILE A 300 -5.48 16.92 -25.60
CA ILE A 300 -5.25 15.54 -26.01
C ILE A 300 -6.50 15.03 -26.74
N VAL A 301 -6.30 14.37 -27.86
CA VAL A 301 -7.34 13.67 -28.60
C VAL A 301 -7.07 12.16 -28.54
N LEU A 302 -8.09 11.41 -28.14
CA LEU A 302 -8.10 9.95 -28.19
C LEU A 302 -9.03 9.51 -29.31
N ASP A 303 -8.44 8.93 -30.36
CA ASP A 303 -9.16 8.39 -31.50
C ASP A 303 -9.20 6.86 -31.41
N ILE A 304 -10.38 6.25 -31.44
CA ILE A 304 -10.49 4.81 -31.62
C ILE A 304 -10.52 4.53 -33.12
N ILE A 305 -9.49 3.82 -33.61
CA ILE A 305 -9.29 3.55 -35.04
C ILE A 305 -10.01 2.27 -35.43
N GLU A 306 -9.77 1.20 -34.68
CA GLU A 306 -10.27 -0.14 -34.95
C GLU A 306 -10.64 -0.81 -33.64
N LEU A 307 -11.76 -1.52 -33.64
CA LEU A 307 -12.17 -2.32 -32.50
C LEU A 307 -12.82 -3.61 -33.01
N ASP A 308 -12.09 -4.70 -32.87
CA ASP A 308 -12.53 -6.02 -33.30
C ASP A 308 -13.19 -6.74 -32.14
N PHE A 309 -14.24 -7.51 -32.43
CA PHE A 309 -14.96 -8.30 -31.46
C PHE A 309 -14.81 -9.80 -31.73
N PHE A 310 -14.95 -10.61 -30.70
CA PHE A 310 -15.21 -12.03 -30.88
C PHE A 310 -16.69 -12.27 -31.19
N GLU A 311 -16.96 -12.90 -32.32
CA GLU A 311 -18.31 -13.35 -32.68
C GLU A 311 -18.65 -14.67 -31.98
N ASN A 312 -19.91 -14.84 -31.57
CA ASN A 312 -20.46 -16.09 -31.01
C ASN A 312 -19.78 -16.64 -29.74
N VAL A 313 -19.10 -15.79 -28.96
CA VAL A 313 -18.55 -16.18 -27.64
C VAL A 313 -19.58 -15.88 -26.56
N ASP A 314 -20.08 -16.91 -25.89
CA ASP A 314 -20.95 -16.74 -24.72
C ASP A 314 -20.10 -16.31 -23.51
N ASP A 315 -20.34 -15.09 -23.03
CA ASP A 315 -19.61 -14.47 -21.92
C ASP A 315 -19.93 -15.14 -20.56
N LYS A 316 -20.82 -16.15 -20.55
CA LYS A 316 -21.20 -16.94 -19.38
C LYS A 316 -20.21 -18.02 -18.98
N ASN A 317 -19.22 -18.35 -19.83
CA ASN A 317 -18.37 -19.54 -19.65
C ASN A 317 -17.37 -19.51 -18.48
N GLY A 318 -17.42 -18.50 -17.60
CA GLY A 318 -16.54 -18.45 -16.43
C GLY A 318 -17.24 -18.89 -15.15
N VAL A 319 -16.46 -19.47 -14.24
CA VAL A 319 -16.90 -20.02 -12.96
C VAL A 319 -16.74 -18.97 -11.88
N SER A 320 -17.79 -18.68 -11.11
CA SER A 320 -17.69 -17.80 -9.94
C SER A 320 -16.76 -18.41 -8.91
N LEU A 321 -15.85 -17.60 -8.38
CA LEU A 321 -14.92 -18.01 -7.33
C LEU A 321 -15.39 -17.47 -6.00
N ASP A 322 -15.54 -18.38 -5.04
CA ASP A 322 -15.78 -17.99 -3.65
C ASP A 322 -14.55 -17.23 -3.12
N SER A 323 -14.82 -16.14 -2.39
CA SER A 323 -13.78 -15.35 -1.74
C SER A 323 -14.33 -14.69 -0.48
N ASP A 324 -13.45 -14.37 0.47
CA ASP A 324 -13.80 -13.69 1.71
C ASP A 324 -14.12 -12.19 1.52
N SER A 325 -14.14 -11.70 0.29
CA SER A 325 -14.43 -10.29 0.00
C SER A 325 -15.91 -10.02 -0.17
N PHE A 326 -16.45 -9.09 0.62
CA PHE A 326 -17.81 -8.57 0.46
C PHE A 326 -17.93 -7.51 -0.66
N ILE A 327 -16.80 -7.09 -1.23
CA ILE A 327 -16.71 -5.92 -2.11
C ILE A 327 -16.22 -6.31 -3.51
N LEU A 328 -15.45 -7.40 -3.60
CA LEU A 328 -14.93 -7.91 -4.86
C LEU A 328 -15.54 -9.27 -5.17
N GLU A 329 -16.08 -9.39 -6.37
CA GLU A 329 -16.51 -10.67 -6.91
C GLU A 329 -15.49 -11.13 -7.94
N PHE A 330 -15.14 -12.41 -7.89
CA PHE A 330 -14.12 -12.99 -8.75
C PHE A 330 -14.75 -14.07 -9.62
N LYS A 331 -14.40 -14.08 -10.90
CA LYS A 331 -14.83 -15.09 -11.85
C LYS A 331 -13.62 -15.65 -12.58
N TYR A 332 -13.43 -16.96 -12.47
CA TYR A 332 -12.42 -17.70 -13.22
C TYR A 332 -12.85 -17.85 -14.66
N ILE A 333 -11.97 -17.49 -15.59
CA ILE A 333 -12.26 -17.53 -17.02
C ILE A 333 -11.58 -18.72 -17.71
N GLY A 334 -10.32 -18.98 -17.38
CA GLY A 334 -9.57 -20.08 -17.99
C GLY A 334 -8.07 -19.99 -17.76
N ASN A 335 -7.37 -21.06 -18.13
CA ASN A 335 -5.92 -21.16 -18.09
C ASN A 335 -5.37 -21.50 -19.46
N HIS A 336 -4.18 -20.98 -19.75
CA HIS A 336 -3.37 -21.46 -20.85
C HIS A 336 -1.99 -21.86 -20.34
N PHE A 337 -1.65 -23.12 -20.57
CA PHE A 337 -0.37 -23.69 -20.20
C PHE A 337 0.59 -23.57 -21.39
N LYS A 338 1.69 -22.88 -21.18
CA LYS A 338 2.80 -22.77 -22.13
C LYS A 338 3.99 -23.55 -21.59
N LYS A 339 4.42 -24.58 -22.31
CA LYS A 339 5.61 -25.37 -21.96
C LYS A 339 6.83 -24.81 -22.68
N SER A 340 7.88 -24.51 -21.94
CA SER A 340 9.17 -24.07 -22.48
C SER A 340 10.29 -24.47 -21.53
N PHE A 341 11.36 -25.07 -22.06
CA PHE A 341 12.63 -25.34 -21.34
C PHE A 341 12.44 -25.88 -19.91
N GLY A 342 11.79 -27.04 -19.75
CA GLY A 342 11.63 -27.68 -18.44
C GLY A 342 10.67 -26.98 -17.47
N ILE A 343 9.96 -25.93 -17.93
CA ILE A 343 8.99 -25.17 -17.17
C ILE A 343 7.63 -25.19 -17.88
N CYS A 344 6.56 -25.27 -17.10
CA CYS A 344 5.19 -25.06 -17.54
C CYS A 344 4.67 -23.75 -16.94
N GLU A 345 4.44 -22.74 -17.76
CA GLU A 345 3.83 -21.47 -17.35
C GLU A 345 2.31 -21.53 -17.54
N ALA A 346 1.56 -21.41 -16.45
CA ALA A 346 0.11 -21.28 -16.46
C ALA A 346 -0.27 -19.80 -16.46
N ASN A 347 -0.87 -19.33 -17.56
CA ASN A 347 -1.45 -18.01 -17.67
C ASN A 347 -2.95 -18.09 -17.34
N THR A 348 -3.28 -17.74 -16.11
CA THR A 348 -4.62 -17.83 -15.53
C THR A 348 -5.35 -16.50 -15.71
N VAL A 349 -6.52 -16.51 -16.32
CA VAL A 349 -7.35 -15.30 -16.52
C VAL A 349 -8.47 -15.28 -15.48
N ILE A 350 -8.57 -14.18 -14.75
CA ILE A 350 -9.66 -13.90 -13.82
C ILE A 350 -10.32 -12.56 -14.13
N GLU A 351 -11.63 -12.51 -14.00
CA GLU A 351 -12.41 -11.28 -13.96
C GLU A 351 -12.63 -10.87 -12.50
N VAL A 352 -12.45 -9.59 -12.21
CA VAL A 352 -12.70 -9.00 -10.90
C VAL A 352 -13.73 -7.89 -11.06
N PHE A 353 -14.86 -8.03 -10.38
CA PHE A 353 -15.89 -7.01 -10.32
C PHE A 353 -15.82 -6.26 -8.98
N ASN A 354 -15.76 -4.94 -9.04
CA ASN A 354 -15.76 -4.08 -7.88
C ASN A 354 -17.17 -3.57 -7.58
N SER A 355 -17.81 -4.15 -6.56
CA SER A 355 -19.12 -3.70 -6.10
C SER A 355 -19.04 -2.43 -5.24
N SER A 356 -17.86 -1.90 -4.91
CA SER A 356 -17.71 -0.66 -4.16
C SER A 356 -18.05 0.59 -4.97
N LYS A 357 -18.38 1.66 -4.25
CA LYS A 357 -18.34 3.04 -4.76
C LYS A 357 -16.90 3.60 -4.84
N ASP A 358 -15.94 2.93 -4.22
CA ASP A 358 -14.55 3.37 -4.17
C ASP A 358 -13.71 2.77 -5.29
N ILE A 359 -12.69 3.51 -5.72
CA ILE A 359 -11.66 3.06 -6.66
C ILE A 359 -10.60 2.29 -5.89
N ILE A 360 -10.33 1.04 -6.28
CA ILE A 360 -9.33 0.19 -5.64
C ILE A 360 -7.98 0.44 -6.30
N LYS A 361 -7.03 0.99 -5.54
CA LYS A 361 -5.68 1.35 -6.02
C LYS A 361 -4.60 0.34 -5.62
N ASN A 362 -4.95 -0.64 -4.81
CA ASN A 362 -4.06 -1.70 -4.38
C ASN A 362 -4.89 -2.95 -4.10
N LEU A 363 -4.62 -4.00 -4.88
CA LEU A 363 -5.31 -5.28 -4.79
C LEU A 363 -4.27 -6.39 -4.81
N GLU A 364 -4.29 -7.19 -3.77
CA GLU A 364 -3.47 -8.37 -3.64
C GLU A 364 -4.34 -9.55 -3.25
N ILE A 365 -4.18 -10.67 -3.95
CA ILE A 365 -4.94 -11.88 -3.72
C ILE A 365 -3.99 -13.04 -3.43
N GLU A 366 -4.48 -14.04 -2.71
CA GLU A 366 -3.85 -15.35 -2.62
C GLU A 366 -4.65 -16.35 -3.46
N ILE A 367 -4.00 -16.90 -4.49
CA ILE A 367 -4.59 -17.86 -5.41
C ILE A 367 -3.99 -19.25 -5.20
N SER A 368 -4.85 -20.23 -4.98
CA SER A 368 -4.49 -21.65 -4.92
C SER A 368 -4.86 -22.36 -6.21
N TYR A 369 -3.95 -23.18 -6.73
CA TYR A 369 -4.22 -24.16 -7.79
C TYR A 369 -4.55 -25.49 -7.15
N VAL A 370 -5.65 -26.08 -7.57
CA VAL A 370 -6.24 -27.25 -6.94
C VAL A 370 -6.31 -28.41 -7.94
N ASP A 371 -6.01 -29.61 -7.47
CA ASP A 371 -6.13 -30.83 -8.27
C ASP A 371 -7.56 -31.40 -8.28
N LYS A 372 -7.74 -32.53 -8.97
CA LYS A 372 -9.04 -33.22 -9.07
C LYS A 372 -9.56 -33.78 -7.75
N GLU A 373 -8.70 -33.94 -6.75
CA GLU A 373 -9.04 -34.43 -5.42
C GLU A 373 -9.23 -33.29 -4.40
N ASP A 374 -9.37 -32.06 -4.89
CA ASP A 374 -9.48 -30.82 -4.12
C ASP A 374 -8.25 -30.49 -3.26
N ARG A 375 -7.08 -31.07 -3.56
CA ARG A 375 -5.83 -30.79 -2.84
C ARG A 375 -5.13 -29.56 -3.45
N ILE A 376 -4.56 -28.73 -2.57
CA ILE A 376 -3.79 -27.56 -3.00
C ILE A 376 -2.46 -28.02 -3.58
N ILE A 377 -2.29 -27.88 -4.89
CA ILE A 377 -1.03 -28.11 -5.60
C ILE A 377 -0.02 -27.02 -5.24
N ARG A 378 -0.49 -25.77 -5.25
CA ARG A 378 0.33 -24.59 -4.97
C ARG A 378 -0.53 -23.39 -4.62
N SER A 379 -0.14 -22.64 -3.58
CA SER A 379 -0.71 -21.33 -3.25
C SER A 379 0.30 -20.22 -3.50
N LEU A 380 -0.15 -19.10 -4.09
CA LEU A 380 0.68 -17.94 -4.40
C LEU A 380 -0.04 -16.65 -4.09
N ARG A 381 0.67 -15.75 -3.42
CA ARG A 381 0.23 -14.37 -3.22
C ARG A 381 0.62 -13.53 -4.43
N ARG A 382 -0.36 -12.87 -5.05
CA ARG A 382 -0.24 -12.11 -6.29
C ARG A 382 -0.82 -10.73 -6.12
N LYS A 383 0.00 -9.73 -6.46
CA LYS A 383 -0.42 -8.34 -6.51
C LYS A 383 -1.00 -8.06 -7.88
N LEU A 384 -2.31 -7.90 -7.97
CA LEU A 384 -3.03 -7.60 -9.21
C LEU A 384 -2.96 -6.12 -9.55
N ILE A 385 -2.99 -5.27 -8.52
CA ILE A 385 -2.92 -3.82 -8.67
C ILE A 385 -1.85 -3.29 -7.72
N SER A 386 -0.86 -2.61 -8.28
CA SER A 386 0.15 -1.87 -7.54
C SER A 386 0.23 -0.44 -8.07
N SER A 387 -0.08 0.56 -7.24
CA SER A 387 0.09 1.99 -7.53
C SER A 387 1.43 2.28 -8.24
N ALA A 388 1.55 3.10 -9.29
CA ALA A 388 0.94 4.42 -9.51
C ALA A 388 -0.05 4.55 -10.70
N ASN A 389 -0.16 3.55 -11.56
CA ASN A 389 -0.89 3.66 -12.84
C ASN A 389 -1.88 2.51 -13.12
N SER A 390 -2.20 1.68 -12.13
CA SER A 390 -3.24 0.65 -12.26
C SER A 390 -4.26 0.82 -11.11
N PHE A 391 -5.53 0.61 -11.41
CA PHE A 391 -6.63 0.66 -10.45
C PHE A 391 -7.80 -0.17 -10.99
N LEU A 392 -8.72 -0.53 -10.10
CA LEU A 392 -10.01 -1.11 -10.44
C LEU A 392 -11.09 -0.07 -10.14
N LYS A 393 -11.75 0.40 -11.20
CA LYS A 393 -12.75 1.46 -11.12
C LYS A 393 -13.95 1.01 -10.27
N SER A 394 -14.63 1.98 -9.67
CA SER A 394 -15.87 1.74 -8.93
C SER A 394 -16.93 1.16 -9.86
N LYS A 395 -17.69 0.17 -9.38
CA LYS A 395 -18.81 -0.46 -10.12
C LYS A 395 -18.41 -0.98 -11.51
N SER A 396 -17.15 -1.31 -11.71
CA SER A 396 -16.64 -1.85 -12.97
C SER A 396 -16.10 -3.27 -12.79
N LYS A 397 -16.02 -3.96 -13.93
CA LYS A 397 -15.36 -5.26 -14.03
C LYS A 397 -14.07 -5.10 -14.83
N GLN A 398 -13.00 -5.76 -14.42
CA GLN A 398 -11.74 -5.78 -15.14
C GLN A 398 -11.11 -7.17 -15.08
N SER A 399 -10.42 -7.56 -16.14
CA SER A 399 -9.72 -8.84 -16.19
C SER A 399 -8.23 -8.70 -15.91
N PHE A 400 -7.69 -9.71 -15.22
CA PHE A 400 -6.28 -9.83 -14.89
C PHE A 400 -5.75 -11.18 -15.38
N THR A 401 -4.54 -11.16 -15.91
CA THR A 401 -3.79 -12.37 -16.25
C THR A 401 -2.73 -12.61 -15.19
N ILE A 402 -2.73 -13.80 -14.60
CA ILE A 402 -1.81 -14.23 -13.56
C ILE A 402 -0.92 -15.33 -14.14
N SER A 403 0.35 -15.01 -14.37
CA SER A 403 1.34 -15.98 -14.81
C SER A 403 1.91 -16.76 -13.62
N THR A 404 1.87 -18.08 -13.69
CA THR A 404 2.38 -18.99 -12.65
C THR A 404 3.29 -20.03 -13.25
N ILE A 405 4.53 -20.06 -12.79
CA ILE A 405 5.57 -20.98 -13.26
C ILE A 405 5.56 -22.26 -12.46
N PHE A 406 5.34 -23.41 -13.10
CA PHE A 406 5.46 -24.75 -12.53
C PHE A 406 6.70 -25.47 -13.11
N PRO A 407 7.75 -25.73 -12.32
CA PRO A 407 8.89 -26.53 -12.78
C PRO A 407 8.45 -27.96 -13.09
N ASN A 408 8.78 -28.48 -14.28
CA ASN A 408 8.37 -29.83 -14.70
C ASN A 408 9.00 -30.93 -13.83
N GLU A 409 10.17 -30.67 -13.22
CA GLU A 409 10.82 -31.59 -12.28
C GLU A 409 9.96 -31.88 -11.04
N ILE A 410 9.16 -30.90 -10.61
CA ILE A 410 8.31 -30.99 -9.42
C ILE A 410 6.86 -31.27 -9.82
N TYR A 411 6.40 -30.72 -10.94
CA TYR A 411 5.02 -30.79 -11.42
C TYR A 411 4.94 -31.27 -12.88
N PRO A 412 5.34 -32.53 -13.17
CA PRO A 412 5.45 -33.02 -14.54
C PRO A 412 4.11 -33.09 -15.29
N THR A 413 3.00 -33.22 -14.56
CA THR A 413 1.65 -33.46 -15.09
C THR A 413 0.65 -32.35 -14.75
N ILE A 414 1.12 -31.15 -14.37
CA ILE A 414 0.26 -30.05 -13.89
C ILE A 414 -0.97 -29.75 -14.76
N GLU A 415 -0.80 -29.80 -16.09
CA GLU A 415 -1.89 -29.53 -17.05
C GLU A 415 -3.02 -30.57 -16.97
N LYS A 416 -2.71 -31.81 -16.59
CA LYS A 416 -3.69 -32.90 -16.41
C LYS A 416 -4.25 -32.95 -14.99
N ASP A 417 -3.45 -32.52 -14.02
CA ASP A 417 -3.78 -32.63 -12.60
C ASP A 417 -4.62 -31.44 -12.14
N PHE A 418 -4.42 -30.26 -12.74
CA PHE A 418 -5.18 -29.05 -12.49
C PHE A 418 -6.67 -29.24 -12.77
N LEU A 419 -7.51 -28.89 -11.79
CA LEU A 419 -8.96 -28.83 -11.93
C LEU A 419 -9.46 -27.39 -11.90
N ALA A 420 -9.09 -26.64 -10.86
CA ALA A 420 -9.66 -25.33 -10.58
C ALA A 420 -8.70 -24.44 -9.81
N ILE A 421 -9.08 -23.16 -9.68
CA ILE A 421 -8.42 -22.20 -8.79
C ILE A 421 -9.35 -21.84 -7.62
N LYS A 422 -8.76 -21.49 -6.48
CA LYS A 422 -9.46 -20.92 -5.32
C LYS A 422 -8.81 -19.60 -4.91
N ILE A 423 -9.59 -18.65 -4.42
CA ILE A 423 -9.09 -17.39 -3.85
C ILE A 423 -9.19 -17.50 -2.34
N ASN A 424 -8.05 -17.64 -1.66
CA ASN A 424 -8.03 -17.89 -0.23
C ASN A 424 -8.07 -16.60 0.59
N ASN A 425 -7.46 -15.53 0.08
CA ASN A 425 -7.35 -14.26 0.79
C ASN A 425 -7.41 -13.10 -0.20
N VAL A 426 -8.10 -12.04 0.17
CA VAL A 426 -8.20 -10.80 -0.59
C VAL A 426 -7.78 -9.64 0.31
N MET A 427 -6.77 -8.88 -0.12
CA MET A 427 -6.23 -7.73 0.60
C MET A 427 -6.36 -6.48 -0.26
N ILE A 428 -7.21 -5.58 0.22
CA ILE A 428 -7.43 -4.25 -0.34
C ILE A 428 -6.75 -3.26 0.62
N LYS A 429 -5.98 -2.30 0.09
CA LYS A 429 -5.24 -1.32 0.90
C LYS A 429 -5.44 0.11 0.42
#